data_AF-A0A0F9GA64-F1
#
_entry.id   AF-A0A0F9GA64-F1
#
_cell.length_a   1.000
_cell.length_b   1.000
_cell.length_c   1.000
_cell.angle_alpha   90.00
_cell.angle_beta   90.00
_cell.angle_gamma   90.00
#
_symmetry.space_group_name_H-M   'P 1'
#
loop_
_entity.id
_entity.type
_entity.pdbx_description
1 polymer ?
#
loop_
_entity_poly.entity_id
_entity_poly.type
_entity_poly.pdbx_seq_one_letter_code
_entity_poly.pdbx_strand_id
1 'polypeptide(L)'
;MKPQHDAIIDWLLANPGTKTLNPLCAAMSRSRSWISIVMTSDCFREEYTRRRMLHNTELTKQLVERQLKVTLKALSKVDDFLDDTNEVDLRSALEVADRTAKHLGFHPRPGLSPMIEETRERVVRTVDAGTLHEARETIKRVTHGALATD
;
A
#
# COMPACT_ATOMS: atom_id res chain seq x y z
N MET A 1 17.60 14.36 26.75
CA MET A 1 16.25 13.83 27.00
C MET A 1 16.17 13.31 28.43
N LYS A 2 15.05 13.46 29.16
CA LYS A 2 14.96 12.94 30.55
C LYS A 2 14.71 11.42 30.49
N PRO A 3 15.26 10.61 31.42
CA PRO A 3 15.15 9.14 31.41
C PRO A 3 13.69 8.62 31.45
N GLN A 4 12.77 9.45 31.93
CA GLN A 4 11.35 9.15 31.97
C GLN A 4 10.71 9.10 30.58
N HIS A 5 11.21 9.89 29.62
CA HIS A 5 10.74 9.84 28.24
C HIS A 5 11.15 8.51 27.59
N ASP A 6 12.39 8.07 27.84
CA ASP A 6 12.91 6.80 27.33
C ASP A 6 12.07 5.62 27.84
N ALA A 7 11.80 5.57 29.14
CA ALA A 7 10.98 4.53 29.74
C ALA A 7 9.56 4.45 29.14
N ILE A 8 8.94 5.60 28.84
CA ILE A 8 7.62 5.64 28.18
C ILE A 8 7.72 5.13 26.74
N ILE A 9 8.75 5.54 26.00
CA ILE A 9 8.97 5.07 24.62
C ILE A 9 9.18 3.56 24.60
N ASP A 10 10.04 3.03 25.46
CA ASP A 10 10.34 1.61 25.51
C ASP A 10 9.09 0.80 25.86
N TRP A 11 8.26 1.29 26.79
CA TRP A 11 6.98 0.67 27.11
C TRP A 11 6.01 0.67 25.92
N LEU A 12 5.93 1.78 25.17
CA LEU A 12 5.06 1.90 24.00
C LEU A 12 5.51 0.99 22.84
N LEU A 13 6.83 0.85 22.66
CA LEU A 13 7.40 -0.06 21.66
C LEU A 13 7.17 -1.53 22.02
N ALA A 14 7.23 -1.87 23.31
CA ALA A 14 6.95 -3.22 23.80
C ALA A 14 5.45 -3.59 23.73
N ASN A 15 4.55 -2.60 23.78
CA ASN A 15 3.09 -2.82 23.79
C ASN A 15 2.41 -2.14 22.59
N PRO A 16 2.70 -2.56 21.35
CA PRO A 16 2.09 -1.96 20.17
C PRO A 16 0.58 -2.26 20.14
N GLY A 17 -0.25 -1.22 20.08
CA GLY A 17 -1.70 -1.34 19.96
C GLY A 17 -2.50 -1.03 21.24
N THR A 18 -1.85 -0.62 22.32
CA THR A 18 -2.55 -0.08 23.49
C THR A 18 -3.28 1.21 23.11
N LYS A 19 -4.61 1.15 23.00
CA LYS A 19 -5.46 2.29 22.63
C LYS A 19 -5.67 3.26 23.79
N THR A 20 -5.49 2.81 25.02
CA THR A 20 -5.74 3.57 26.24
C THR A 20 -4.44 3.85 26.99
N LEU A 21 -4.35 5.05 27.59
CA LEU A 21 -3.21 5.46 28.41
C LEU A 21 -3.26 4.86 29.83
N ASN A 22 -4.37 4.25 30.24
CA ASN A 22 -4.55 3.74 31.61
C ASN A 22 -3.50 2.66 32.00
N PRO A 23 -3.19 1.67 31.16
CA PRO A 23 -2.16 0.68 31.48
C PRO A 23 -0.77 1.31 31.59
N LEU A 24 -0.45 2.31 30.76
CA LEU A 24 0.80 3.06 30.84
C LEU A 24 0.88 3.89 32.14
N CYS A 25 -0.23 4.52 32.54
CA CYS A 25 -0.32 5.25 33.81
C CYS A 25 -0.05 4.33 35.00
N ALA A 26 -0.65 3.13 34.99
CA ALA A 26 -0.45 2.12 36.02
C ALA A 26 1.01 1.63 36.05
N ALA A 27 1.58 1.31 34.88
CA ALA A 27 2.96 0.83 34.78
C ALA A 27 3.99 1.86 35.25
N MET A 28 3.76 3.15 34.97
CA MET A 28 4.69 4.23 35.30
C MET A 28 4.41 4.88 36.66
N SER A 29 3.29 4.52 37.33
CA SER A 29 2.80 5.20 38.54
C SER A 29 2.69 6.72 38.39
N ARG A 30 2.17 7.18 37.23
CA ARG A 30 2.01 8.60 36.89
C ARG A 30 0.58 8.94 36.50
N SER A 31 0.21 10.20 36.69
CA SER A 31 -1.10 10.69 36.27
C SER A 31 -1.21 10.75 34.74
N ARG A 32 -2.42 10.55 34.24
CA ARG A 32 -2.73 10.62 32.80
C ARG A 32 -2.41 11.98 32.20
N SER A 33 -2.69 13.05 32.93
CA SER A 33 -2.38 14.42 32.52
C SER A 33 -0.88 14.65 32.34
N TRP A 34 -0.06 14.14 33.28
CA TRP A 34 1.40 14.24 33.16
C TRP A 34 1.93 13.47 31.95
N ILE A 35 1.47 12.22 31.74
CA ILE A 35 1.86 11.42 30.57
C ILE A 35 1.46 12.12 29.27
N SER A 36 0.27 12.72 29.22
CA SER A 36 -0.20 13.45 28.05
C SER A 36 0.72 14.64 27.71
N ILE A 37 1.17 15.39 28.72
CA ILE A 37 2.10 16.51 28.52
C ILE A 37 3.43 15.99 27.96
N VAL A 38 3.96 14.91 28.54
CA VAL A 38 5.22 14.31 28.11
C VAL A 38 5.14 13.80 26.67
N MET A 39 4.08 13.06 26.31
CA MET A 39 3.89 12.53 24.95
C MET A 39 3.63 13.62 23.90
N THR A 40 3.14 14.78 24.32
CA THR A 40 2.88 15.91 23.43
C THR A 40 4.13 16.75 23.18
N SER A 41 5.18 16.60 23.99
CA SER A 41 6.44 17.32 23.80
C SER A 41 7.12 16.96 22.48
N ASP A 42 7.70 17.95 21.81
CA ASP A 42 8.31 17.76 20.49
C ASP A 42 9.50 16.80 20.55
N CYS A 43 10.33 16.92 21.60
CA CYS A 43 11.48 16.05 21.79
C CYS A 43 11.08 14.57 21.99
N PHE A 44 9.93 14.31 22.63
CA PHE A 44 9.39 12.96 22.75
C PHE A 44 8.91 12.44 21.39
N ARG A 45 8.17 13.25 20.63
CA ARG A 45 7.59 12.85 19.35
C ARG A 45 8.66 12.51 18.33
N GLU A 46 9.70 13.33 18.26
CA GLU A 46 10.84 13.11 17.37
C GLU A 46 11.55 11.80 17.70
N GLU A 47 11.93 11.61 18.96
CA GLU A 47 12.66 10.41 19.39
C GLU A 47 11.80 9.14 19.28
N TYR A 48 10.52 9.21 19.66
CA TYR A 48 9.59 8.09 19.51
C TYR A 48 9.44 7.69 18.05
N THR A 49 9.30 8.66 17.15
CA THR A 49 9.20 8.42 15.70
C THR A 49 10.46 7.75 15.19
N ARG A 50 11.63 8.27 15.57
CA ARG A 50 12.94 7.71 15.19
C ARG A 50 13.09 6.26 15.64
N ARG A 51 12.85 5.96 16.93
CA ARG A 51 12.96 4.58 17.45
C ARG A 51 11.92 3.64 16.85
N ARG A 52 10.69 4.12 16.66
CA ARG A 52 9.62 3.33 16.03
C ARG A 52 9.98 2.95 14.60
N MET A 53 10.58 3.86 13.82
CA MET A 53 11.05 3.54 12.47
C MET A 53 12.13 2.46 12.51
N LEU A 54 13.15 2.61 13.35
CA LEU A 54 14.21 1.60 13.51
C LEU A 54 13.66 0.23 13.89
N HIS A 55 12.77 0.19 14.88
CA HIS A 55 12.12 -1.05 15.33
C HIS A 55 11.29 -1.69 14.21
N ASN A 56 10.55 -0.89 13.43
CA ASN A 56 9.75 -1.40 12.32
C ASN A 56 10.61 -1.93 11.17
N THR A 57 11.71 -1.24 10.83
CA THR A 57 12.67 -1.70 9.83
C THR A 57 13.28 -3.04 10.24
N GLU A 58 13.69 -3.17 11.50
CA GLU A 58 14.25 -4.42 12.02
C GLU A 58 13.22 -5.56 12.04
N LEU A 59 12.00 -5.30 12.51
CA LEU A 59 10.91 -6.29 12.46
C LEU A 59 10.60 -6.74 11.03
N THR A 60 10.55 -5.79 10.09
CA THR A 60 10.30 -6.09 8.67
C THR A 60 11.41 -6.98 8.11
N LYS A 61 12.67 -6.67 8.42
CA LYS A 61 13.82 -7.49 8.02
C LYS A 61 13.71 -8.91 8.57
N GLN A 62 13.45 -9.07 9.88
CA GLN A 62 13.28 -10.38 10.49
C GLN A 62 12.11 -11.17 9.90
N LEU A 63 11.00 -10.49 9.59
CA LEU A 63 9.84 -11.11 8.95
C LEU A 63 10.20 -11.64 7.56
N VAL A 64 10.88 -10.82 6.75
CA VAL A 64 11.33 -11.21 5.40
C VAL A 64 12.31 -12.39 5.47
N GLU A 65 13.28 -12.36 6.38
CA GLU A 65 14.23 -13.45 6.56
C GLU A 65 13.54 -14.76 6.98
N ARG A 66 12.60 -14.70 7.93
CA ARG A 66 11.83 -15.87 8.35
C ARG A 66 10.94 -16.40 7.22
N GLN A 67 10.28 -15.50 6.49
CA GLN A 67 9.47 -15.86 5.34
C GLN A 67 10.31 -16.55 4.26
N LEU A 68 11.47 -15.99 3.93
CA LEU A 68 12.40 -16.57 2.97
C LEU A 68 12.84 -17.98 3.41
N LYS A 69 13.18 -18.15 4.69
CA LYS A 69 13.55 -19.46 5.25
C LYS A 69 12.42 -20.49 5.12
N VAL A 70 11.18 -20.10 5.40
CA VAL A 70 10.01 -20.98 5.23
C VAL A 70 9.80 -21.33 3.76
N THR A 71 9.87 -20.34 2.87
CA THR A 71 9.73 -20.56 1.43
C THR A 71 10.81 -21.48 0.88
N LEU A 72 12.08 -21.30 1.25
CA LEU A 72 13.17 -22.19 0.85
C LEU A 72 12.95 -23.63 1.34
N LYS A 73 12.49 -23.81 2.58
CA LYS A 73 12.17 -25.13 3.12
C LYS A 73 10.99 -25.78 2.39
N ALA A 74 9.98 -25.01 2.02
CA ALA A 74 8.85 -25.50 1.24
C ALA A 74 9.29 -25.92 -0.17
N LEU A 75 10.13 -25.11 -0.84
CA LEU A 75 10.69 -25.43 -2.15
C LEU A 75 11.55 -26.70 -2.11
N SER A 76 12.43 -26.86 -1.12
CA SER A 76 13.21 -28.09 -0.95
C SER A 76 12.32 -29.32 -0.75
N LYS A 77 11.19 -29.19 -0.04
CA LYS A 77 10.25 -30.31 0.11
C LYS A 77 9.49 -30.65 -1.16
N VAL A 78 9.23 -29.64 -1.99
CA VAL A 78 8.66 -29.83 -3.33
C VAL A 78 9.69 -30.52 -4.23
N ASP A 79 10.95 -30.12 -4.17
CA ASP A 79 12.06 -30.75 -4.91
C ASP A 79 12.20 -32.24 -4.54
N ASP A 80 12.28 -32.55 -3.24
CA ASP A 80 12.29 -33.93 -2.73
C ASP A 80 11.11 -34.75 -3.29
N PHE A 81 9.90 -34.17 -3.31
CA PHE A 81 8.71 -34.83 -3.83
C PHE A 81 8.76 -35.08 -5.35
N LEU A 82 9.34 -34.14 -6.10
CA LEU A 82 9.50 -34.28 -7.54
C LEU A 82 10.54 -35.35 -7.89
N ASP A 83 11.59 -35.48 -7.09
CA ASP A 83 12.67 -36.46 -7.29
C ASP A 83 12.27 -37.90 -6.89
N ASP A 84 11.54 -38.07 -5.79
CA ASP A 84 11.17 -39.40 -5.28
C ASP A 84 10.01 -40.06 -6.06
N THR A 85 9.25 -39.31 -6.86
CA THR A 85 8.04 -39.81 -7.51
C THR A 85 8.25 -40.03 -9.01
N ASN A 86 8.31 -41.30 -9.45
CA ASN A 86 8.37 -41.63 -10.89
C ASN A 86 7.12 -41.20 -11.69
N GLU A 87 6.01 -40.90 -11.00
CA GLU A 87 4.77 -40.38 -11.58
C GLU A 87 4.34 -39.10 -10.84
N VAL A 88 5.08 -38.01 -11.02
CA VAL A 88 4.54 -36.70 -10.70
C VAL A 88 3.43 -36.41 -11.70
N ASP A 89 2.19 -36.24 -11.22
CA ASP A 89 1.09 -35.74 -12.05
C ASP A 89 1.49 -34.38 -12.67
N LEU A 90 1.55 -34.33 -14.00
CA LEU A 90 1.96 -33.15 -14.78
C LEU A 90 1.20 -31.89 -14.36
N ARG A 91 -0.06 -32.04 -13.96
CA ARG A 91 -0.90 -30.93 -13.49
C ARG A 91 -0.38 -30.34 -12.17
N SER A 92 0.09 -31.18 -11.25
CA SER A 92 0.63 -30.76 -9.96
C SER A 92 2.00 -30.08 -10.12
N ALA A 93 2.84 -30.60 -11.02
CA ALA A 93 4.11 -29.95 -11.39
C ALA A 93 3.89 -28.57 -12.03
N LEU A 94 2.92 -28.46 -12.94
CA LEU A 94 2.54 -27.18 -13.57
C LEU A 94 2.01 -26.17 -12.56
N GLU A 95 1.18 -26.58 -11.60
CA GLU A 95 0.64 -25.66 -10.59
C GLU A 95 1.74 -25.11 -9.67
N VAL A 96 2.69 -25.96 -9.28
CA VAL A 96 3.87 -25.53 -8.52
C VAL A 96 4.70 -24.55 -9.33
N ALA A 97 5.00 -24.86 -10.59
CA ALA A 97 5.78 -23.98 -11.48
C ALA A 97 5.07 -22.63 -11.73
N ASP A 98 3.75 -22.65 -11.89
CA ASP A 98 2.93 -21.46 -12.09
C ASP A 98 2.94 -20.54 -10.85
N ARG A 99 2.79 -21.11 -9.65
CA ARG A 99 2.84 -20.36 -8.39
C ARG A 99 4.23 -19.79 -8.11
N THR A 100 5.30 -20.55 -8.37
CA THR A 100 6.67 -20.04 -8.20
C THR A 100 6.98 -18.95 -9.21
N ALA A 101 6.59 -19.11 -10.49
CA ALA A 101 6.71 -18.08 -11.51
C ALA A 101 5.94 -16.79 -11.14
N LYS A 102 4.73 -16.90 -10.56
CA LYS A 102 3.97 -15.76 -10.03
C LYS A 102 4.71 -15.03 -8.91
N HIS A 103 5.23 -15.77 -7.94
CA HIS A 103 5.94 -15.19 -6.80
C HIS A 103 7.27 -14.56 -7.17
N LEU A 104 7.96 -15.08 -8.19
CA LEU A 104 9.21 -14.53 -8.72
C LEU A 104 8.98 -13.38 -9.72
N GLY A 105 7.72 -13.05 -10.04
CA GLY A 105 7.39 -11.96 -10.95
C GLY A 105 7.54 -12.29 -12.43
N PHE A 106 7.72 -13.57 -12.79
CA PHE A 106 7.79 -14.05 -14.18
C PHE A 106 6.41 -14.19 -14.84
N HIS A 107 5.33 -13.94 -14.11
CA HIS A 107 4.00 -13.95 -14.71
C HIS A 107 3.74 -12.68 -15.54
N PRO A 108 3.21 -12.81 -16.76
CA PRO A 108 2.69 -11.68 -17.50
C PRO A 108 1.55 -11.08 -16.67
N ARG A 109 1.77 -9.90 -16.08
CA ARG A 109 0.74 -9.19 -15.33
C ARG A 109 -0.38 -8.84 -16.30
N PRO A 110 -1.59 -9.42 -16.17
CA PRO A 110 -2.72 -9.01 -17.00
C PRO A 110 -3.11 -7.61 -16.50
N GLY A 111 -2.55 -6.59 -17.15
CA GLY A 111 -2.70 -5.19 -16.71
C GLY A 111 -1.49 -4.29 -16.98
N LEU A 112 -0.31 -4.82 -17.34
CA LEU A 112 0.68 -4.00 -18.04
C LEU A 112 0.39 -4.01 -19.54
N SER A 113 -0.70 -3.33 -19.92
CA SER A 113 -0.59 -2.51 -21.12
C SER A 113 0.56 -1.55 -20.87
N PRO A 114 1.49 -1.32 -21.83
CA PRO A 114 2.42 -0.21 -21.69
C PRO A 114 1.58 1.01 -21.38
N MET A 115 1.83 1.63 -20.23
CA MET A 115 1.24 2.91 -19.90
C MET A 115 1.87 3.89 -20.88
N ILE A 116 1.29 3.97 -22.08
CA ILE A 116 1.39 5.16 -22.89
C ILE A 116 0.78 6.21 -21.99
N GLU A 117 1.63 7.04 -21.41
CA GLU A 117 1.23 8.27 -20.73
C GLU A 117 0.57 9.12 -21.81
N GLU A 118 -0.71 8.85 -22.07
CA GLU A 118 -1.56 9.74 -22.81
C GLU A 118 -1.75 10.92 -21.88
N THR A 119 -0.78 11.84 -21.92
CA THR A 119 -0.90 13.19 -21.40
C THR A 119 -2.12 13.78 -22.07
N ARG A 120 -3.29 13.55 -21.48
CA ARG A 120 -4.49 14.30 -21.81
C ARG A 120 -4.27 15.69 -21.27
N GLU A 121 -3.52 16.48 -22.02
CA GLU A 121 -3.62 17.92 -21.94
C GLU A 121 -5.10 18.23 -22.15
N ARG A 122 -5.75 18.61 -21.06
CA ARG A 122 -7.10 19.14 -21.10
C ARG A 122 -6.96 20.52 -21.74
N VAL A 123 -6.87 20.56 -23.07
CA VAL A 123 -6.90 21.81 -23.83
C VAL A 123 -8.30 22.38 -23.63
N VAL A 124 -8.43 23.24 -22.63
CA VAL A 124 -9.62 24.07 -22.44
C VAL A 124 -9.62 25.05 -23.61
N ARG A 125 -10.26 24.65 -24.71
CA ARG A 125 -10.51 25.55 -25.84
C ARG A 125 -11.61 26.51 -25.39
N THR A 126 -11.22 27.71 -25.00
CA THR A 126 -12.16 28.81 -24.81
C THR A 126 -12.73 29.18 -26.18
N VAL A 127 -14.02 28.92 -26.38
CA VAL A 127 -14.74 29.32 -27.60
C VAL A 127 -15.24 30.75 -27.37
N ASP A 128 -15.01 31.63 -28.33
CA ASP A 128 -15.52 32.99 -28.28
C ASP A 128 -17.06 33.01 -28.34
N ALA A 129 -17.66 33.97 -27.64
CA ALA A 129 -19.12 34.06 -27.51
C ALA A 129 -19.82 34.25 -28.86
N GLY A 130 -19.17 34.93 -29.83
CA GLY A 130 -19.70 35.12 -31.17
C GLY A 130 -19.85 33.80 -31.92
N THR A 131 -18.80 32.96 -31.90
CA THR A 131 -18.80 31.65 -32.57
C THR A 131 -19.86 30.71 -31.98
N LEU A 132 -20.09 30.80 -30.67
CA LEU A 132 -21.11 29.99 -29.99
C LEU A 132 -22.53 30.41 -30.36
N HIS A 133 -22.77 31.71 -30.57
CA HIS A 133 -24.06 32.22 -31.03
C HIS A 133 -24.36 31.79 -32.48
N GLU A 134 -23.37 31.91 -33.37
CA GLU A 134 -23.50 31.50 -34.77
C GLU A 134 -23.79 29.99 -34.89
N ALA A 135 -23.10 29.16 -34.11
CA ALA A 135 -23.33 27.72 -34.05
C ALA A 135 -24.76 27.37 -33.57
N ARG A 136 -25.30 28.13 -32.61
CA ARG A 136 -26.69 27.94 -32.14
C ARG A 136 -27.72 28.27 -33.22
N GLU A 137 -27.48 29.33 -33.99
CA GLU A 137 -28.38 29.71 -35.08
C GLU A 137 -28.32 28.74 -36.27
N THR A 138 -27.15 28.14 -36.54
CA THR A 138 -27.04 27.07 -37.55
C THR A 138 -27.77 25.81 -37.12
N ILE A 139 -27.62 25.39 -35.86
CA ILE A 139 -28.35 24.23 -35.33
C ILE A 139 -29.86 24.45 -35.44
N LYS A 140 -30.37 25.63 -35.05
CA LYS A 140 -31.81 25.94 -35.19
C LYS A 140 -32.31 25.84 -36.62
N ARG A 141 -31.54 26.36 -37.60
CA ARG A 141 -31.90 26.26 -39.02
C ARG A 141 -31.95 24.82 -39.51
N VAL A 142 -30.99 23.99 -39.11
CA VAL A 142 -30.97 22.57 -39.49
C VAL A 142 -32.13 21.82 -38.85
N THR A 143 -32.43 22.05 -37.57
CA THR A 143 -33.53 21.38 -36.89
C THR A 143 -34.92 21.81 -37.39
N HIS A 144 -35.09 23.08 -37.77
CA HIS A 144 -36.38 23.55 -38.31
C HIS A 144 -36.54 23.31 -39.82
N GLY A 145 -35.44 23.23 -40.59
CA GLY A 145 -35.47 22.88 -42.02
C GLY A 145 -35.78 21.40 -42.26
N ALA A 146 -35.39 20.51 -41.35
CA ALA A 146 -35.66 19.07 -41.46
C ALA A 146 -37.13 18.68 -41.17
N LEU A 147 -37.97 19.60 -40.70
CA LEU A 147 -39.40 19.37 -40.41
C LEU A 147 -40.33 19.90 -41.52
N ALA A 148 -39.80 20.48 -42.60
CA ALA A 148 -40.58 21.07 -43.69
C ALA A 148 -40.51 20.30 -45.02
N THR A 149 -39.93 19.09 -45.02
CA THR A 149 -39.92 18.17 -46.16
C THR A 149 -40.38 16.80 -45.70
N ASP A 150 -41.68 16.68 -45.43
CA ASP A 150 -42.49 15.47 -45.53
C ASP A 150 -43.94 15.87 -45.86
#